data_AF-A0A9E2EJK3-F1
#
_entry.id   AF-A0A9E2EJK3-F1
#
_cell.length_a   1.000
_cell.length_b   1.000
_cell.length_c   1.000
_cell.angle_alpha   90.00
_cell.angle_beta   90.00
_cell.angle_gamma   90.00
#
_symmetry.space_group_name_H-M   'P 1'
#
loop_
_entity.id
_entity.type
_entity.pdbx_description
1 polymer ?
#
loop_
_entity_poly.entity_id
_entity_poly.type
_entity_poly.pdbx_seq_one_letter_code
_entity_poly.pdbx_strand_id
1 'polypeptide(L)'
;KIKLFWRYLDRTLPDAFMHANIGPTDNRVARAILRVDAELKQIAPNLTFLYDPQVSGDEILAIASNNIVECCKPHIANHRIHASAFDERGYGIVSCYNVLPIAGGASTLTRVNLKEVALRSSGEDDFFAHQLPRYLDLNFRLTQARIDYLFNESGFFHSFLIEEGWIEPGRFTAMYGVFAMAEAVNALQDKEARAGRYGFDEEANALGHRISGVISEAVDSRPLNNAWQGRALLHSQAGLSDDVDATPGVRIPYGTEPDPVTHVEALSPHHQYYPSGISEILTVDESVRNNPEAIQQLCKGAFARGFREFTVNVASNDLVRVTGYMVRLSDIRKFNEQQGSRTNTTVLGAEAADVTGILDRKPRVVGNELYPGHSQ
;
A
#
# COMPACT_ATOMS: atom_id res chain seq x y z
N LYS A 1 -21.43 21.05 8.62
CA LYS A 1 -20.82 20.34 9.78
C LYS A 1 -19.64 19.46 9.34
N ILE A 2 -19.81 18.47 8.45
CA ILE A 2 -18.71 17.58 7.96
C ILE A 2 -17.50 18.38 7.43
N LYS A 3 -17.71 19.41 6.59
CA LYS A 3 -16.63 20.27 6.09
C LYS A 3 -15.78 20.93 7.20
N LEU A 4 -16.43 21.39 8.27
CA LEU A 4 -15.73 22.00 9.41
C LEU A 4 -14.94 20.96 10.19
N PHE A 5 -15.51 19.76 10.37
CA PHE A 5 -14.82 18.64 11.00
C PHE A 5 -13.60 18.21 10.18
N TRP A 6 -13.72 18.08 8.86
CA TRP A 6 -12.61 17.74 7.97
C TRP A 6 -11.47 18.77 8.04
N ARG A 7 -11.80 20.07 8.08
CA ARG A 7 -10.81 21.14 8.30
C ARG A 7 -10.18 21.09 9.69
N TYR A 8 -10.96 20.73 10.71
CA TYR A 8 -10.46 20.60 12.06
C TYR A 8 -9.42 19.48 12.16
N LEU A 9 -9.69 18.31 11.55
CA LEU A 9 -8.77 17.19 11.47
C LEU A 9 -7.42 17.62 10.87
N ASP A 10 -7.40 18.23 9.68
CA ASP A 10 -6.16 18.68 9.03
C ASP A 10 -5.36 19.71 9.86
N ARG A 11 -6.05 20.53 10.67
CA ARG A 11 -5.43 21.61 11.46
C ARG A 11 -4.91 21.15 12.81
N THR A 12 -5.55 20.16 13.42
CA THR A 12 -5.22 19.70 14.79
C THR A 12 -4.43 18.41 14.81
N LEU A 13 -4.55 17.61 13.75
CA LEU A 13 -3.82 16.36 13.54
C LEU A 13 -3.14 16.43 12.16
N PRO A 14 -2.11 17.28 11.97
CA PRO A 14 -1.46 17.52 10.67
C PRO A 14 -0.53 16.37 10.27
N ASP A 15 -1.05 15.15 10.32
CA ASP A 15 -0.36 13.92 9.98
C ASP A 15 -1.14 13.19 8.89
N ALA A 16 -0.50 12.98 7.73
CA ALA A 16 -1.12 12.27 6.62
C ALA A 16 -1.25 10.76 6.85
N PHE A 17 -0.80 10.24 8.00
CA PHE A 17 -1.09 8.89 8.48
C PHE A 17 -2.39 8.80 9.30
N MET A 18 -3.03 9.93 9.64
CA MET A 18 -4.41 9.88 10.12
C MET A 18 -5.30 9.41 8.97
N HIS A 19 -6.02 8.30 9.17
CA HIS A 19 -6.71 7.61 8.09
C HIS A 19 -8.21 7.45 8.38
N ALA A 20 -9.06 7.91 7.47
CA ALA A 20 -10.50 7.75 7.54
C ALA A 20 -10.97 6.61 6.61
N ASN A 21 -11.86 5.76 7.12
CA ASN A 21 -12.49 4.67 6.36
C ASN A 21 -13.97 5.02 6.16
N ILE A 22 -14.47 4.92 4.93
CA ILE A 22 -15.89 5.12 4.59
C ILE A 22 -16.42 3.96 3.76
N GLY A 23 -17.74 3.74 3.76
CA GLY A 23 -18.35 2.56 3.12
C GLY A 23 -18.48 1.39 4.11
N PRO A 24 -18.79 0.17 3.63
CA PRO A 24 -19.02 -0.18 2.22
C PRO A 24 -20.39 0.26 1.69
N THR A 25 -21.34 0.55 2.57
CA THR A 25 -22.69 0.95 2.13
C THR A 25 -22.66 2.33 1.48
N ASP A 26 -23.42 2.48 0.39
CA ASP A 26 -23.71 3.79 -0.15
C ASP A 26 -24.64 4.57 0.80
N ASN A 27 -24.13 5.65 1.38
CA ASN A 27 -24.88 6.46 2.32
C ASN A 27 -24.53 7.95 2.23
N ARG A 28 -25.38 8.78 2.82
CA ARG A 28 -25.26 10.25 2.80
C ARG A 28 -23.97 10.76 3.44
N VAL A 29 -23.41 10.05 4.41
CA VAL A 29 -22.16 10.44 5.09
C VAL A 29 -20.96 10.17 4.19
N ALA A 30 -20.85 8.96 3.61
CA ALA A 30 -19.79 8.61 2.67
C ALA A 30 -19.76 9.57 1.47
N ARG A 31 -20.92 9.81 0.83
CA ARG A 31 -21.04 10.77 -0.28
C ARG A 31 -20.66 12.20 0.13
N ALA A 32 -21.02 12.63 1.33
CA ALA A 32 -20.66 13.96 1.81
C ALA A 32 -19.17 14.10 2.12
N ILE A 33 -18.54 13.07 2.69
CA ILE A 33 -17.09 13.03 2.95
C ILE A 33 -16.33 13.10 1.62
N LEU A 34 -16.71 12.29 0.62
CA LEU A 34 -16.08 12.36 -0.71
C LEU A 34 -16.14 13.78 -1.29
N ARG A 35 -17.34 14.38 -1.38
CA ARG A 35 -17.46 15.75 -1.91
C ARG A 35 -16.63 16.78 -1.14
N VAL A 36 -16.59 16.68 0.18
CA VAL A 36 -15.79 17.57 1.03
C VAL A 36 -14.29 17.36 0.80
N ASP A 37 -13.85 16.12 0.64
CA ASP A 37 -12.43 15.80 0.44
C ASP A 37 -11.92 16.31 -0.92
N ALA A 38 -12.72 16.18 -1.98
CA ALA A 38 -12.42 16.74 -3.30
C ALA A 38 -12.46 18.28 -3.31
N GLU A 39 -13.39 18.90 -2.59
CA GLU A 39 -13.46 20.36 -2.50
C GLU A 39 -12.25 20.93 -1.74
N LEU A 40 -11.88 20.32 -0.61
CA LEU A 40 -10.85 20.86 0.27
C LEU A 40 -9.43 20.44 -0.14
N LYS A 41 -9.29 19.32 -0.86
CA LYS A 41 -8.01 18.76 -1.33
C LYS A 41 -6.95 18.73 -0.24
N GLN A 42 -7.31 18.30 0.96
CA GLN A 42 -6.41 18.36 2.12
C GLN A 42 -5.44 17.18 2.12
N ILE A 43 -4.32 17.32 2.81
CA ILE A 43 -3.40 16.19 3.03
C ILE A 43 -4.01 15.22 4.05
N ALA A 44 -4.52 15.75 5.17
CA ALA A 44 -5.08 14.96 6.25
C ALA A 44 -6.61 15.16 6.37
N PRO A 45 -7.38 14.11 6.71
CA PRO A 45 -6.92 12.73 6.80
C PRO A 45 -6.64 12.13 5.41
N ASN A 46 -5.85 11.07 5.40
CA ASN A 46 -5.91 10.06 4.35
C ASN A 46 -7.31 9.43 4.32
N LEU A 47 -7.75 8.92 3.17
CA LEU A 47 -9.11 8.45 2.98
C LEU A 47 -9.10 7.17 2.15
N THR A 48 -9.78 6.14 2.65
CA THR A 48 -10.13 4.95 1.87
C THR A 48 -11.63 4.76 1.81
N PHE A 49 -12.13 4.49 0.60
CA PHE A 49 -13.49 4.01 0.36
C PHE A 49 -13.47 2.48 0.26
N LEU A 50 -14.13 1.82 1.19
CA LEU A 50 -14.39 0.38 1.14
C LEU A 50 -15.46 0.16 0.07
N TYR A 51 -15.13 -0.56 -1.00
CA TYR A 51 -16.06 -0.86 -2.09
C TYR A 51 -16.48 -2.33 -2.04
N ASP A 52 -17.79 -2.57 -2.05
CA ASP A 52 -18.38 -3.88 -2.23
C ASP A 52 -19.48 -3.79 -3.30
N PRO A 53 -19.36 -4.46 -4.45
CA PRO A 53 -20.36 -4.38 -5.51
C PRO A 53 -21.77 -4.88 -5.10
N GLN A 54 -21.92 -5.57 -3.96
CA GLN A 54 -23.21 -6.01 -3.45
C GLN A 54 -23.97 -4.90 -2.70
N VAL A 55 -23.27 -3.92 -2.12
CA VAL A 55 -23.87 -2.85 -1.29
C VAL A 55 -23.45 -1.43 -1.67
N SER A 56 -22.43 -1.30 -2.50
CA SER A 56 -21.96 -0.06 -3.13
C SER A 56 -22.40 -0.03 -4.59
N GLY A 57 -23.29 0.90 -4.94
CA GLY A 57 -23.69 1.10 -6.33
C GLY A 57 -22.58 1.75 -7.18
N ASP A 58 -22.73 1.66 -8.51
CA ASP A 58 -21.81 2.30 -9.45
C ASP A 58 -21.74 3.82 -9.31
N GLU A 59 -22.80 4.44 -8.80
CA GLU A 59 -22.86 5.89 -8.61
C GLU A 59 -21.88 6.38 -7.53
N ILE A 60 -21.79 5.70 -6.38
CA ILE A 60 -20.82 6.10 -5.33
C ILE A 60 -19.39 5.79 -5.77
N LEU A 61 -19.18 4.71 -6.53
CA LEU A 61 -17.87 4.42 -7.12
C LEU A 61 -17.47 5.52 -8.12
N ALA A 62 -18.39 5.97 -8.97
CA ALA A 62 -18.14 7.08 -9.89
C ALA A 62 -17.81 8.38 -9.14
N ILE A 63 -18.46 8.66 -7.99
CA ILE A 63 -18.08 9.80 -7.14
C ILE A 63 -16.64 9.62 -6.62
N ALA A 64 -16.27 8.43 -6.13
CA ALA A 64 -14.91 8.16 -5.67
C ALA A 64 -13.87 8.29 -6.79
N SER A 65 -14.18 7.81 -8.00
CA SER A 65 -13.32 7.95 -9.19
C SER A 65 -13.16 9.41 -9.61
N ASN A 66 -14.23 10.20 -9.65
CA ASN A 66 -14.16 11.64 -9.92
C ASN A 66 -13.32 12.38 -8.86
N ASN A 67 -13.46 11.99 -7.61
CA ASN A 67 -12.65 12.48 -6.50
C ASN A 67 -11.16 12.21 -6.72
N ILE A 68 -10.80 10.99 -7.16
CA ILE A 68 -9.42 10.62 -7.48
C ILE A 68 -8.88 11.53 -8.61
N VAL A 69 -9.69 11.78 -9.63
CA VAL A 69 -9.32 12.69 -10.72
C VAL A 69 -9.04 14.11 -10.19
N GLU A 70 -9.84 14.56 -9.22
CA GLU A 70 -9.76 15.90 -8.67
C GLU A 70 -8.64 16.12 -7.63
N CYS A 71 -8.30 15.08 -6.85
CA CYS A 71 -7.37 15.20 -5.72
C CYS A 71 -6.57 13.94 -5.34
N CYS A 72 -6.50 12.90 -6.19
CA CYS A 72 -5.76 11.65 -5.94
C CYS A 72 -6.22 10.87 -4.68
N LYS A 73 -7.44 11.16 -4.19
CA LYS A 73 -8.11 10.48 -3.09
C LYS A 73 -9.54 10.12 -3.47
N PRO A 74 -10.13 9.06 -2.93
CA PRO A 74 -9.58 8.18 -1.90
C PRO A 74 -8.71 7.05 -2.48
N HIS A 75 -8.11 6.21 -1.62
CA HIS A 75 -7.88 4.81 -1.98
C HIS A 75 -9.23 4.12 -2.16
N ILE A 76 -9.31 3.10 -3.01
CA ILE A 76 -10.48 2.23 -3.09
C ILE A 76 -10.05 0.83 -2.65
N ALA A 77 -10.61 0.34 -1.56
CA ALA A 77 -10.33 -0.99 -1.04
C ALA A 77 -11.39 -1.99 -1.48
N ASN A 78 -10.97 -3.17 -1.89
CA ASN A 78 -11.86 -4.29 -2.20
C ASN A 78 -12.39 -4.90 -0.90
N HIS A 79 -13.55 -4.42 -0.45
CA HIS A 79 -14.08 -4.75 0.86
C HIS A 79 -14.29 -6.24 1.04
N ARG A 80 -14.78 -6.96 0.01
CA ARG A 80 -15.05 -8.40 0.10
C ARG A 80 -13.78 -9.21 0.39
N ILE A 81 -12.69 -8.91 -0.33
CA ILE A 81 -11.42 -9.60 -0.14
C ILE A 81 -10.82 -9.28 1.23
N HIS A 82 -10.86 -8.01 1.66
CA HIS A 82 -10.38 -7.66 2.99
C HIS A 82 -11.25 -8.28 4.08
N ALA A 83 -12.56 -8.11 4.06
CA ALA A 83 -13.48 -8.67 5.06
C ALA A 83 -13.31 -10.18 5.22
N SER A 84 -13.08 -10.91 4.12
CA SER A 84 -12.84 -12.37 4.17
C SER A 84 -11.57 -12.79 4.92
N ALA A 85 -10.59 -11.87 5.08
CA ALA A 85 -9.37 -12.11 5.83
C ALA A 85 -9.50 -11.78 7.33
N PHE A 86 -10.62 -11.22 7.77
CA PHE A 86 -10.86 -10.81 9.16
C PHE A 86 -12.14 -11.45 9.72
N ASP A 87 -12.30 -11.39 11.04
CA ASP A 87 -13.52 -11.87 11.71
C ASP A 87 -14.70 -10.89 11.56
N GLU A 88 -15.86 -11.25 12.10
CA GLU A 88 -17.10 -10.46 11.97
C GLU A 88 -17.00 -9.05 12.57
N ARG A 89 -16.07 -8.82 13.51
CA ARG A 89 -15.83 -7.48 14.06
C ARG A 89 -15.10 -6.58 13.08
N GLY A 90 -14.49 -7.17 12.05
CA GLY A 90 -13.97 -6.47 10.89
C GLY A 90 -12.59 -5.88 11.08
N TYR A 91 -12.24 -5.01 10.13
CA TYR A 91 -10.91 -4.44 9.96
C TYR A 91 -10.98 -2.94 9.72
N GLY A 92 -9.85 -2.27 9.93
CA GLY A 92 -9.64 -0.88 9.53
C GLY A 92 -8.37 -0.73 8.71
N ILE A 93 -8.41 0.20 7.75
CA ILE A 93 -7.23 0.65 7.02
C ILE A 93 -6.66 1.85 7.76
N VAL A 94 -5.40 1.77 8.17
CA VAL A 94 -4.76 2.78 9.01
C VAL A 94 -3.42 3.22 8.44
N SER A 95 -2.97 4.43 8.81
CA SER A 95 -1.72 5.00 8.32
C SER A 95 -1.69 5.06 6.79
N CYS A 96 -0.83 4.26 6.16
CA CYS A 96 -0.74 4.07 4.72
C CYS A 96 -1.96 3.31 4.16
N TYR A 97 -1.78 2.00 4.00
CA TYR A 97 -2.76 1.01 3.54
C TYR A 97 -2.71 -0.24 4.47
N ASN A 98 -2.31 -0.03 5.73
CA ASN A 98 -2.16 -1.12 6.70
C ASN A 98 -3.55 -1.61 7.08
N VAL A 99 -3.79 -2.90 6.97
CA VAL A 99 -5.10 -3.50 7.24
C VAL A 99 -5.01 -4.31 8.52
N LEU A 100 -5.75 -3.88 9.55
CA LEU A 100 -5.62 -4.43 10.89
C LEU A 100 -7.01 -4.69 11.52
N PRO A 101 -7.13 -5.62 12.48
CA PRO A 101 -8.39 -5.87 13.17
C PRO A 101 -8.91 -4.60 13.88
N ILE A 102 -10.23 -4.34 13.79
CA ILE A 102 -10.87 -3.27 14.58
C ILE A 102 -10.66 -3.52 16.07
N ALA A 103 -10.48 -2.46 16.87
CA ALA A 103 -10.12 -2.54 18.29
C ALA A 103 -8.82 -3.31 18.57
N GLY A 104 -7.98 -3.48 17.54
CA GLY A 104 -6.67 -4.10 17.62
C GLY A 104 -5.57 -3.16 17.13
N GLY A 105 -4.52 -3.76 16.61
CA GLY A 105 -3.37 -3.04 16.07
C GLY A 105 -2.29 -4.00 15.58
N ALA A 106 -1.15 -3.45 15.18
CA ALA A 106 0.06 -4.22 14.98
C ALA A 106 1.02 -3.93 16.14
N SER A 107 1.35 -4.95 16.91
CA SER A 107 2.36 -4.85 17.98
C SER A 107 3.73 -4.51 17.42
N THR A 108 3.98 -4.88 16.17
CA THR A 108 5.22 -4.60 15.48
C THR A 108 5.03 -4.71 13.97
N LEU A 109 5.89 -4.00 13.25
CA LEU A 109 6.20 -4.23 11.84
C LEU A 109 7.72 -4.44 11.76
N THR A 110 8.12 -5.64 11.36
CA THR A 110 9.51 -5.99 11.01
C THR A 110 9.57 -6.32 9.53
N ARG A 111 10.74 -6.18 8.90
CA ARG A 111 10.86 -6.19 7.44
C ARG A 111 12.02 -7.05 6.97
N VAL A 112 11.80 -7.80 5.90
CA VAL A 112 12.86 -8.51 5.16
C VAL A 112 13.15 -7.76 3.86
N ASN A 113 14.42 -7.40 3.67
CA ASN A 113 14.93 -6.84 2.43
C ASN A 113 15.24 -7.98 1.44
N LEU A 114 14.37 -8.20 0.45
CA LEU A 114 14.51 -9.32 -0.47
C LEU A 114 15.72 -9.19 -1.41
N LYS A 115 16.08 -7.97 -1.79
CA LYS A 115 17.31 -7.69 -2.57
C LYS A 115 18.53 -8.23 -1.86
N GLU A 116 18.67 -7.93 -0.58
CA GLU A 116 19.81 -8.36 0.22
C GLU A 116 19.86 -9.89 0.39
N VAL A 117 18.71 -10.56 0.49
CA VAL A 117 18.65 -12.02 0.50
C VAL A 117 19.11 -12.60 -0.85
N ALA A 118 18.62 -12.04 -1.97
CA ALA A 118 19.01 -12.45 -3.32
C ALA A 118 20.51 -12.26 -3.58
N LEU A 119 21.07 -11.10 -3.21
CA LEU A 119 22.50 -10.82 -3.39
C LEU A 119 23.40 -11.82 -2.67
N ARG A 120 22.99 -12.28 -1.48
CA ARG A 120 23.70 -13.29 -0.67
C ARG A 120 23.54 -14.72 -1.16
N SER A 121 22.60 -14.98 -2.06
CA SER A 121 22.34 -16.31 -2.61
C SER A 121 23.31 -16.60 -3.75
N SER A 122 23.73 -17.85 -3.96
CA SER A 122 24.54 -18.19 -5.15
C SER A 122 23.73 -18.23 -6.45
N GLY A 123 22.41 -18.46 -6.34
CA GLY A 123 21.45 -18.57 -7.44
C GLY A 123 20.05 -18.80 -6.89
N GLU A 124 19.10 -19.14 -7.75
CA GLU A 124 17.70 -19.35 -7.38
C GLU A 124 17.51 -20.52 -6.41
N ASP A 125 18.21 -21.63 -6.64
CA ASP A 125 18.13 -22.81 -5.75
C ASP A 125 18.61 -22.50 -4.33
N ASP A 126 19.75 -21.82 -4.18
CA ASP A 126 20.29 -21.42 -2.86
C ASP A 126 19.40 -20.37 -2.17
N PHE A 127 18.79 -19.48 -2.96
CA PHE A 127 17.84 -18.50 -2.45
C PHE A 127 16.67 -19.18 -1.76
N PHE A 128 16.01 -20.12 -2.44
CA PHE A 128 14.83 -20.81 -1.89
C PHE A 128 15.19 -21.86 -0.84
N ALA A 129 16.27 -22.62 -1.03
CA ALA A 129 16.62 -23.72 -0.13
C ALA A 129 17.27 -23.25 1.17
N HIS A 130 18.02 -22.13 1.16
CA HIS A 130 18.86 -21.75 2.29
C HIS A 130 18.69 -20.29 2.73
N GLN A 131 18.89 -19.32 1.83
CA GLN A 131 19.00 -17.92 2.25
C GLN A 131 17.65 -17.35 2.69
N LEU A 132 16.60 -17.51 1.89
CA LEU A 132 15.28 -17.00 2.23
C LEU A 132 14.77 -17.63 3.55
N PRO A 133 14.74 -18.97 3.73
CA PRO A 133 14.32 -19.57 5.00
C PRO A 133 15.09 -19.05 6.22
N ARG A 134 16.42 -18.88 6.10
CA ARG A 134 17.26 -18.34 7.17
C ARG A 134 16.85 -16.91 7.57
N TYR A 135 16.70 -16.02 6.60
CA TYR A 135 16.33 -14.63 6.89
C TYR A 135 14.89 -14.49 7.35
N LEU A 136 14.00 -15.37 6.89
CA LEU A 136 12.65 -15.42 7.44
C LEU A 136 12.68 -15.80 8.92
N ASP A 137 13.43 -16.84 9.30
CA ASP A 137 13.56 -17.27 10.70
C ASP A 137 14.09 -16.17 11.63
N LEU A 138 15.14 -15.48 11.21
CA LEU A 138 15.71 -14.37 11.97
C LEU A 138 14.68 -13.25 12.19
N ASN A 139 13.90 -12.93 11.16
CA ASN A 139 12.87 -11.90 11.27
C ASN A 139 11.72 -12.33 12.20
N PHE A 140 11.28 -13.60 12.17
CA PHE A 140 10.29 -14.11 13.12
C PHE A 140 10.75 -14.00 14.57
N ARG A 141 12.02 -14.36 14.84
CA ARG A 141 12.59 -14.22 16.19
C ARG A 141 12.61 -12.77 16.65
N LEU A 142 12.97 -11.84 15.76
CA LEU A 142 12.91 -10.40 16.05
C LEU A 142 11.47 -9.94 16.31
N THR A 143 10.52 -10.40 15.49
CA THR A 143 9.09 -10.13 15.66
C THR A 143 8.60 -10.59 17.03
N GLN A 144 8.87 -11.84 17.42
CA GLN A 144 8.46 -12.37 18.72
C GLN A 144 9.08 -11.58 19.86
N ALA A 145 10.39 -11.28 19.80
CA ALA A 145 11.05 -10.50 20.84
C ALA A 145 10.43 -9.09 21.03
N ARG A 146 10.05 -8.42 19.94
CA ARG A 146 9.37 -7.12 20.00
C ARG A 146 7.95 -7.23 20.57
N ILE A 147 7.22 -8.29 20.23
CA ILE A 147 5.90 -8.58 20.81
C ILE A 147 6.03 -8.84 22.30
N ASP A 148 6.96 -9.70 22.71
CA ASP A 148 7.16 -10.07 24.12
C ASP A 148 7.48 -8.83 24.97
N TYR A 149 8.35 -7.94 24.48
CA TYR A 149 8.63 -6.68 25.17
C TYR A 149 7.38 -5.79 25.29
N LEU A 150 6.61 -5.63 24.20
CA LEU A 150 5.39 -4.82 24.23
C LEU A 150 4.37 -5.38 25.24
N PHE A 151 4.15 -6.69 25.25
CA PHE A 151 3.14 -7.33 26.10
C PHE A 151 3.57 -7.49 27.56
N ASN A 152 4.84 -7.77 27.81
CA ASN A 152 5.30 -8.17 29.15
C ASN A 152 6.04 -7.07 29.90
N GLU A 153 6.65 -6.11 29.19
CA GLU A 153 7.58 -5.14 29.81
C GLU A 153 7.16 -3.68 29.62
N SER A 154 6.54 -3.33 28.49
CA SER A 154 6.29 -1.91 28.14
C SER A 154 5.19 -1.23 28.97
N GLY A 155 4.29 -2.01 29.58
CA GLY A 155 3.10 -1.50 30.26
C GLY A 155 2.00 -0.97 29.34
N PHE A 156 2.14 -1.06 28.01
CA PHE A 156 1.19 -0.51 27.03
C PHE A 156 -0.26 -1.03 27.24
N PHE A 157 -0.41 -2.31 27.56
CA PHE A 157 -1.70 -2.94 27.81
C PHE A 157 -2.26 -2.72 29.23
N HIS A 158 -1.60 -1.89 30.03
CA HIS A 158 -2.09 -1.38 31.31
C HIS A 158 -2.51 0.09 31.17
N SER A 159 -3.36 0.37 30.17
CA SER A 159 -3.82 1.72 29.85
C SER A 159 -5.34 1.83 29.89
N PHE A 160 -5.86 3.04 30.09
CA PHE A 160 -7.30 3.33 30.06
C PHE A 160 -7.98 2.86 28.75
N LEU A 161 -7.23 2.77 27.65
CA LEU A 161 -7.73 2.28 26.36
C LEU A 161 -8.21 0.83 26.45
N ILE A 162 -7.59 0.03 27.33
CA ILE A 162 -7.96 -1.36 27.60
C ILE A 162 -9.11 -1.41 28.60
N GLU A 163 -9.00 -0.64 29.69
CA GLU A 163 -10.01 -0.58 30.75
C GLU A 163 -11.38 -0.13 30.23
N GLU A 164 -11.39 0.84 29.30
CA GLU A 164 -12.60 1.35 28.66
C GLU A 164 -13.02 0.54 27.41
N GLY A 165 -12.25 -0.47 26.99
CA GLY A 165 -12.58 -1.35 25.87
C GLY A 165 -12.43 -0.75 24.48
N TRP A 166 -11.62 0.31 24.31
CA TRP A 166 -11.29 0.90 23.01
C TRP A 166 -10.40 -0.02 22.17
N ILE A 167 -9.50 -0.75 22.83
CA ILE A 167 -8.62 -1.74 22.22
C ILE A 167 -8.62 -3.02 23.06
N GLU A 168 -8.30 -4.14 22.42
CA GLU A 168 -8.26 -5.46 23.05
C GLU A 168 -6.93 -6.16 22.73
N PRO A 169 -6.15 -6.61 23.74
CA PRO A 169 -4.85 -7.23 23.50
C PRO A 169 -4.92 -8.42 22.52
N GLY A 170 -5.97 -9.24 22.63
CA GLY A 170 -6.19 -10.39 21.74
C GLY A 170 -6.46 -10.05 20.28
N ARG A 171 -6.66 -8.76 19.95
CA ARG A 171 -6.86 -8.26 18.58
C ARG A 171 -5.60 -7.61 17.99
N PHE A 172 -4.50 -7.58 18.72
CA PHE A 172 -3.21 -7.15 18.18
C PHE A 172 -2.56 -8.28 17.38
N THR A 173 -2.01 -7.97 16.21
CA THR A 173 -1.25 -8.89 15.36
C THR A 173 0.18 -8.37 15.17
N ALA A 174 0.95 -9.01 14.29
CA ALA A 174 2.21 -8.49 13.79
C ALA A 174 2.16 -8.42 12.26
N MET A 175 2.63 -7.30 11.70
CA MET A 175 2.82 -7.18 10.27
C MET A 175 4.22 -7.68 9.91
N TYR A 176 4.26 -8.72 9.08
CA TYR A 176 5.49 -9.28 8.55
C TYR A 176 5.78 -8.65 7.20
N GLY A 177 6.64 -7.63 7.19
CA GLY A 177 6.92 -6.82 6.01
C GLY A 177 7.97 -7.43 5.07
N VAL A 178 7.80 -7.20 3.78
CA VAL A 178 8.83 -7.43 2.76
C VAL A 178 8.93 -6.24 1.82
N PHE A 179 10.10 -6.04 1.22
CA PHE A 179 10.35 -5.02 0.20
C PHE A 179 11.50 -5.42 -0.73
N ALA A 180 11.72 -4.63 -1.78
CA ALA A 180 12.74 -4.84 -2.80
C ALA A 180 12.55 -6.11 -3.64
N MET A 181 11.29 -6.45 -3.95
CA MET A 181 10.98 -7.62 -4.79
C MET A 181 11.58 -7.50 -6.19
N ALA A 182 11.46 -6.33 -6.81
CA ALA A 182 11.95 -6.10 -8.17
C ALA A 182 13.46 -6.35 -8.25
N GLU A 183 14.21 -5.80 -7.30
CA GLU A 183 15.67 -5.98 -7.23
C GLU A 183 16.05 -7.42 -6.88
N ALA A 184 15.28 -8.11 -6.02
CA ALA A 184 15.51 -9.51 -5.71
C ALA A 184 15.35 -10.41 -6.95
N VAL A 185 14.24 -10.25 -7.68
CA VAL A 185 13.96 -11.00 -8.90
C VAL A 185 15.03 -10.73 -9.95
N ASN A 186 15.35 -9.46 -10.21
CA ASN A 186 16.34 -9.10 -11.22
C ASN A 186 17.74 -9.64 -10.87
N ALA A 187 18.15 -9.59 -9.59
CA ALA A 187 19.42 -10.15 -9.16
C ALA A 187 19.49 -11.68 -9.33
N LEU A 188 18.39 -12.40 -9.12
CA LEU A 188 18.31 -13.84 -9.36
C LEU A 188 18.32 -14.15 -10.86
N GLN A 189 17.59 -13.38 -11.68
CA GLN A 189 17.64 -13.50 -13.14
C GLN A 189 19.07 -13.38 -13.66
N ASP A 190 19.83 -12.38 -13.17
CA ASP A 190 21.22 -12.16 -13.57
C ASP A 190 22.14 -13.31 -13.15
N LYS A 191 21.96 -13.87 -11.93
CA LYS A 191 22.74 -15.03 -11.44
C LYS A 191 22.48 -16.29 -12.28
N GLU A 192 21.27 -16.43 -12.81
CA GLU A 192 20.86 -17.53 -13.68
C GLU A 192 21.09 -17.22 -15.18
N ALA A 193 21.76 -16.11 -15.50
CA ALA A 193 22.03 -15.64 -16.86
C ALA A 193 20.75 -15.49 -17.73
N ARG A 194 19.62 -15.11 -17.10
CA ARG A 194 18.34 -14.83 -17.76
C ARG A 194 18.15 -13.33 -17.98
N ALA A 195 17.70 -12.96 -19.18
CA ALA A 195 17.55 -11.55 -19.57
C ALA A 195 16.26 -10.89 -19.03
N GLY A 196 15.25 -11.67 -18.65
CA GLY A 196 13.95 -11.14 -18.24
C GLY A 196 14.02 -10.26 -17.00
N ARG A 197 13.09 -9.31 -16.89
CA ARG A 197 13.00 -8.30 -15.84
C ARG A 197 11.62 -8.24 -15.21
N TYR A 198 11.62 -8.06 -13.90
CA TYR A 198 10.40 -7.93 -13.11
C TYR A 198 9.56 -6.74 -13.56
N GLY A 199 8.26 -6.96 -13.71
CA GLY A 199 7.29 -5.99 -14.22
C GLY A 199 7.04 -6.06 -15.73
N PHE A 200 7.85 -6.81 -16.48
CA PHE A 200 7.78 -6.85 -17.96
C PHE A 200 7.74 -8.27 -18.50
N ASP A 201 8.56 -9.16 -17.96
CA ASP A 201 8.70 -10.52 -18.46
C ASP A 201 7.89 -11.52 -17.61
N GLU A 202 7.16 -12.42 -18.27
CA GLU A 202 6.28 -13.40 -17.61
C GLU A 202 7.06 -14.31 -16.65
N GLU A 203 8.21 -14.84 -17.07
CA GLU A 203 9.04 -15.70 -16.22
C GLU A 203 9.60 -14.96 -14.99
N ALA A 204 10.00 -13.70 -15.15
CA ALA A 204 10.49 -12.87 -14.04
C ALA A 204 9.36 -12.54 -13.06
N ASN A 205 8.16 -12.22 -13.57
CA ASN A 205 6.98 -12.00 -12.75
C ASN A 205 6.58 -13.28 -11.99
N ALA A 206 6.60 -14.43 -12.65
CA ALA A 206 6.33 -15.72 -12.03
C ALA A 206 7.32 -16.04 -10.90
N LEU A 207 8.60 -15.69 -11.05
CA LEU A 207 9.58 -15.80 -9.97
C LEU A 207 9.19 -14.91 -8.77
N GLY A 208 8.80 -13.66 -9.00
CA GLY A 208 8.31 -12.77 -7.93
C GLY A 208 7.06 -13.33 -7.22
N HIS A 209 6.12 -13.89 -7.98
CA HIS A 209 4.92 -14.53 -7.43
C HIS A 209 5.28 -15.75 -6.58
N ARG A 210 6.23 -16.58 -7.03
CA ARG A 210 6.75 -17.72 -6.27
C ARG A 210 7.40 -17.28 -4.96
N ILE A 211 8.20 -16.22 -4.97
CA ILE A 211 8.79 -15.64 -3.75
C ILE A 211 7.68 -15.24 -2.76
N SER A 212 6.65 -14.55 -3.23
CA SER A 212 5.52 -14.16 -2.36
C SER A 212 4.77 -15.37 -1.79
N GLY A 213 4.54 -16.40 -2.61
CA GLY A 213 3.90 -17.64 -2.17
C GLY A 213 4.68 -18.35 -1.07
N VAL A 214 6.00 -18.54 -1.25
CA VAL A 214 6.87 -19.17 -0.25
C VAL A 214 6.88 -18.39 1.06
N ILE A 215 6.94 -17.06 0.99
CA ILE A 215 6.90 -16.22 2.21
C ILE A 215 5.53 -16.30 2.88
N SER A 216 4.44 -16.28 2.10
CA SER A 216 3.08 -16.43 2.64
C SER A 216 2.94 -17.74 3.39
N GLU A 217 3.37 -18.86 2.79
CA GLU A 217 3.31 -20.17 3.43
C GLU A 217 4.12 -20.21 4.74
N ALA A 218 5.31 -19.60 4.75
CA ALA A 218 6.14 -19.50 5.96
C ALA A 218 5.48 -18.63 7.06
N VAL A 219 4.78 -17.56 6.68
CA VAL A 219 4.04 -16.68 7.60
C VAL A 219 2.76 -17.33 8.12
N ASP A 220 2.04 -18.03 7.28
CA ASP A 220 0.78 -18.68 7.64
C ASP A 220 1.00 -19.91 8.53
N SER A 221 2.12 -20.64 8.34
CA SER A 221 2.43 -21.86 9.07
C SER A 221 3.15 -21.64 10.40
N ARG A 222 3.69 -20.44 10.66
CA ARG A 222 4.51 -20.18 11.84
C ARG A 222 3.75 -19.44 12.94
N PRO A 223 3.58 -20.06 14.12
CA PRO A 223 2.87 -19.43 15.22
C PRO A 223 3.67 -18.27 15.83
N LEU A 224 2.94 -17.28 16.34
CA LEU A 224 3.44 -16.20 17.19
C LEU A 224 2.55 -16.07 18.42
N ASN A 225 3.18 -15.92 19.58
CA ASN A 225 2.46 -15.64 20.82
C ASN A 225 1.93 -14.21 20.78
N ASN A 226 0.79 -13.97 21.43
CA ASN A 226 0.17 -12.64 21.54
C ASN A 226 -0.07 -11.95 20.18
N ALA A 227 -0.37 -12.75 19.16
CA ALA A 227 -0.80 -12.28 17.86
C ALA A 227 -2.23 -12.78 17.57
N TRP A 228 -3.05 -11.93 16.96
CA TRP A 228 -4.42 -12.26 16.54
C TRP A 228 -4.38 -13.46 15.58
N GLN A 229 -5.23 -14.47 15.86
CA GLN A 229 -5.19 -15.79 15.22
C GLN A 229 -3.87 -16.57 15.38
N GLY A 230 -3.03 -16.19 16.36
CA GLY A 230 -1.81 -16.90 16.72
C GLY A 230 -0.69 -16.82 15.69
N ARG A 231 -0.73 -15.86 14.76
CA ARG A 231 0.25 -15.72 13.66
C ARG A 231 0.40 -14.27 13.19
N ALA A 232 1.47 -13.99 12.46
CA ALA A 232 1.64 -12.72 11.76
C ALA A 232 0.77 -12.66 10.50
N LEU A 233 0.61 -11.45 9.97
CA LEU A 233 0.01 -11.19 8.66
C LEU A 233 1.09 -10.65 7.73
N LEU A 234 1.18 -11.21 6.52
CA LEU A 234 2.15 -10.76 5.52
C LEU A 234 1.75 -9.38 4.97
N HIS A 235 2.75 -8.51 4.80
CA HIS A 235 2.60 -7.10 4.44
C HIS A 235 3.60 -6.69 3.34
N SER A 236 3.12 -6.04 2.28
CA SER A 236 3.97 -5.46 1.23
C SER A 236 4.31 -4.03 1.62
N GLN A 237 5.54 -3.80 2.06
CA GLN A 237 5.91 -2.59 2.78
C GLN A 237 5.91 -1.32 1.91
N ALA A 238 5.39 -0.22 2.47
CA ALA A 238 5.52 1.12 1.90
C ALA A 238 6.96 1.63 2.04
N GLY A 239 7.49 2.26 0.99
CA GLY A 239 8.88 2.71 0.94
C GLY A 239 9.20 3.79 1.96
N LEU A 240 10.41 3.69 2.52
CA LEU A 240 11.04 4.68 3.38
C LEU A 240 12.25 5.30 2.67
N SER A 241 12.67 6.49 3.11
CA SER A 241 13.87 7.17 2.58
C SER A 241 15.15 6.35 2.78
N ASP A 242 15.23 5.59 3.87
CA ASP A 242 16.38 4.73 4.17
C ASP A 242 16.45 3.47 3.29
N ASP A 243 15.42 3.16 2.50
CA ASP A 243 15.38 2.00 1.61
C ASP A 243 16.13 2.31 0.29
N VAL A 244 17.43 2.63 0.39
CA VAL A 244 18.28 3.05 -0.74
C VAL A 244 18.37 1.95 -1.80
N ASP A 245 18.21 2.34 -3.07
CA ASP A 245 18.23 1.45 -4.24
C ASP A 245 17.29 0.24 -4.11
N ALA A 246 16.16 0.41 -3.43
CA ALA A 246 15.18 -0.65 -3.19
C ALA A 246 13.77 -0.18 -3.54
N THR A 247 13.09 -0.94 -4.39
CA THR A 247 11.70 -0.66 -4.74
C THR A 247 10.77 -1.07 -3.58
N PRO A 248 9.78 -0.24 -3.21
CA PRO A 248 8.88 -0.58 -2.12
C PRO A 248 8.09 -1.87 -2.36
N GLY A 249 7.96 -2.68 -1.32
CA GLY A 249 7.10 -3.85 -1.33
C GLY A 249 7.37 -4.78 -2.51
N VAL A 250 6.31 -5.04 -3.28
CA VAL A 250 6.32 -5.81 -4.52
C VAL A 250 6.11 -4.97 -5.77
N ARG A 251 6.29 -3.65 -5.68
CA ARG A 251 5.99 -2.74 -6.80
C ARG A 251 6.95 -2.91 -7.97
N ILE A 252 6.55 -2.43 -9.14
CA ILE A 252 7.45 -2.20 -10.27
C ILE A 252 8.28 -0.93 -10.00
N PRO A 253 9.59 -0.91 -10.32
CA PRO A 253 10.45 0.25 -10.05
C PRO A 253 9.94 1.55 -10.68
N TYR A 254 10.12 2.66 -9.96
CA TYR A 254 9.67 3.97 -10.42
C TYR A 254 10.29 4.37 -11.77
N GLY A 255 9.47 4.95 -12.64
CA GLY A 255 9.88 5.42 -13.96
C GLY A 255 10.02 4.31 -15.01
N THR A 256 9.91 3.06 -14.59
CA THR A 256 9.92 1.88 -15.47
C THR A 256 8.51 1.32 -15.68
N GLU A 257 7.52 1.71 -14.87
CA GLU A 257 6.24 1.03 -14.86
C GLU A 257 5.55 1.01 -16.24
N PRO A 258 5.03 -0.16 -16.70
CA PRO A 258 4.35 -0.27 -17.99
C PRO A 258 2.99 0.45 -17.97
N ASP A 259 2.23 0.34 -19.05
CA ASP A 259 0.87 0.87 -19.11
C ASP A 259 0.00 0.34 -17.94
N PRO A 260 -1.07 1.05 -17.54
CA PRO A 260 -1.83 0.72 -16.34
C PRO A 260 -2.43 -0.70 -16.35
N VAL A 261 -2.77 -1.25 -17.51
CA VAL A 261 -3.36 -2.60 -17.61
C VAL A 261 -2.28 -3.65 -17.40
N THR A 262 -1.17 -3.57 -18.14
CA THR A 262 -0.02 -4.49 -17.97
C THR A 262 0.53 -4.43 -16.55
N HIS A 263 0.57 -3.24 -15.95
CA HIS A 263 0.97 -3.05 -14.55
C HIS A 263 0.04 -3.82 -13.59
N VAL A 264 -1.28 -3.68 -13.76
CA VAL A 264 -2.27 -4.43 -12.97
C VAL A 264 -2.09 -5.94 -13.17
N GLU A 265 -1.88 -6.40 -14.41
CA GLU A 265 -1.70 -7.82 -14.70
C GLU A 265 -0.46 -8.41 -14.05
N ALA A 266 0.68 -7.72 -14.15
CA ALA A 266 1.95 -8.16 -13.55
C ALA A 266 1.85 -8.30 -12.02
N LEU A 267 1.12 -7.41 -11.35
CA LEU A 267 1.09 -7.34 -9.89
C LEU A 267 -0.10 -8.03 -9.24
N SER A 268 -1.21 -8.20 -9.96
CA SER A 268 -2.44 -8.82 -9.42
C SER A 268 -2.21 -10.15 -8.68
N PRO A 269 -1.35 -11.07 -9.15
CA PRO A 269 -1.17 -12.35 -8.46
C PRO A 269 -0.48 -12.21 -7.10
N HIS A 270 0.25 -11.13 -6.84
CA HIS A 270 0.81 -10.88 -5.50
C HIS A 270 -0.27 -10.61 -4.47
N HIS A 271 -1.35 -9.90 -4.84
CA HIS A 271 -2.32 -9.36 -3.88
C HIS A 271 -2.94 -10.42 -2.98
N GLN A 272 -3.12 -11.65 -3.44
CA GLN A 272 -3.67 -12.72 -2.61
C GLN A 272 -2.88 -12.97 -1.32
N TYR A 273 -1.55 -12.81 -1.35
CA TYR A 273 -0.63 -13.16 -0.25
C TYR A 273 -0.52 -12.12 0.86
N TYR A 274 -0.97 -10.88 0.65
CA TYR A 274 -0.68 -9.75 1.56
C TYR A 274 -1.94 -9.23 2.29
N PRO A 275 -2.50 -9.99 3.27
CA PRO A 275 -3.76 -9.64 3.92
C PRO A 275 -3.68 -8.37 4.78
N SER A 276 -2.52 -8.05 5.35
CA SER A 276 -2.32 -6.85 6.17
C SER A 276 -1.92 -5.60 5.38
N GLY A 277 -1.87 -5.68 4.05
CA GLY A 277 -1.69 -4.50 3.20
C GLY A 277 -0.75 -4.74 2.04
N ILE A 278 -1.20 -4.31 0.86
CA ILE A 278 -0.46 -4.21 -0.38
C ILE A 278 -1.16 -3.12 -1.21
N SER A 279 -0.38 -2.23 -1.79
CA SER A 279 -0.93 -1.17 -2.64
C SER A 279 0.04 -0.80 -3.74
N GLU A 280 -0.55 -0.63 -4.92
CA GLU A 280 0.07 -0.04 -6.09
C GLU A 280 -0.44 1.39 -6.28
N ILE A 281 0.39 2.22 -6.92
CA ILE A 281 0.01 3.57 -7.33
C ILE A 281 0.13 3.63 -8.85
N LEU A 282 -1.00 3.73 -9.52
CA LEU A 282 -1.06 3.94 -10.96
C LEU A 282 -0.99 5.43 -11.23
N THR A 283 0.06 5.89 -11.91
CA THR A 283 0.16 7.30 -12.32
C THR A 283 -0.47 7.44 -13.71
N VAL A 284 -1.56 8.18 -13.79
CA VAL A 284 -2.30 8.43 -15.02
C VAL A 284 -2.12 9.86 -15.49
N ASP A 285 -2.22 10.04 -16.80
CA ASP A 285 -2.19 11.33 -17.47
C ASP A 285 -3.45 12.19 -17.20
N GLU A 286 -3.34 13.50 -17.38
CA GLU A 286 -4.42 14.45 -17.13
C GLU A 286 -5.62 14.32 -18.07
N SER A 287 -5.46 13.68 -19.24
CA SER A 287 -6.54 13.37 -20.17
C SER A 287 -7.69 12.60 -19.53
N VAL A 288 -7.46 11.90 -18.42
CA VAL A 288 -8.49 11.21 -17.64
C VAL A 288 -9.58 12.15 -17.12
N ARG A 289 -9.31 13.47 -17.01
CA ARG A 289 -10.34 14.48 -16.69
C ARG A 289 -11.47 14.53 -17.71
N ASN A 290 -11.16 14.20 -18.98
CA ASN A 290 -12.15 14.15 -20.04
C ASN A 290 -12.87 12.79 -20.11
N ASN A 291 -12.37 11.78 -19.39
CA ASN A 291 -12.97 10.45 -19.30
C ASN A 291 -12.76 9.83 -17.89
N PRO A 292 -13.44 10.36 -16.85
CA PRO A 292 -13.29 9.85 -15.48
C PRO A 292 -13.82 8.42 -15.31
N GLU A 293 -14.71 7.97 -16.19
CA GLU A 293 -15.21 6.58 -16.20
C GLU A 293 -14.09 5.57 -16.42
N ALA A 294 -12.99 5.95 -17.09
CA ALA A 294 -11.82 5.09 -17.26
C ALA A 294 -11.22 4.65 -15.91
N ILE A 295 -11.21 5.53 -14.89
CA ILE A 295 -10.73 5.17 -13.53
C ILE A 295 -11.67 4.16 -12.88
N GLN A 296 -12.98 4.34 -13.06
CA GLN A 296 -13.97 3.40 -12.53
C GLN A 296 -13.83 2.02 -13.16
N GLN A 297 -13.66 1.96 -14.48
CA GLN A 297 -13.47 0.71 -15.22
C GLN A 297 -12.17 0.02 -14.85
N LEU A 298 -11.06 0.77 -14.77
CA LEU A 298 -9.76 0.23 -14.35
C LEU A 298 -9.81 -0.32 -12.91
N CYS A 299 -10.50 0.37 -12.00
CA CYS A 299 -10.73 -0.10 -10.63
C CYS A 299 -11.49 -1.43 -10.60
N LYS A 300 -12.62 -1.52 -11.34
CA LYS A 300 -13.41 -2.76 -11.46
C LYS A 300 -12.59 -3.90 -12.06
N GLY A 301 -11.83 -3.61 -13.12
CA GLY A 301 -10.94 -4.58 -13.76
C GLY A 301 -9.87 -5.10 -12.79
N ALA A 302 -9.19 -4.21 -12.08
CA ALA A 302 -8.20 -4.57 -11.07
C ALA A 302 -8.81 -5.45 -9.95
N PHE A 303 -9.99 -5.10 -9.45
CA PHE A 303 -10.68 -5.89 -8.43
C PHE A 303 -11.12 -7.27 -8.93
N ALA A 304 -11.57 -7.37 -10.19
CA ALA A 304 -11.87 -8.66 -10.82
C ALA A 304 -10.62 -9.55 -10.95
N ARG A 305 -9.43 -8.96 -10.94
CA ARG A 305 -8.13 -9.66 -10.93
C ARG A 305 -7.58 -9.90 -9.52
N GLY A 306 -8.31 -9.52 -8.47
CA GLY A 306 -7.93 -9.78 -7.08
C GLY A 306 -7.13 -8.67 -6.40
N PHE A 307 -7.08 -7.46 -6.98
CA PHE A 307 -6.52 -6.32 -6.26
C PHE A 307 -7.26 -6.10 -4.94
N ARG A 308 -6.46 -5.91 -3.88
CA ARG A 308 -6.91 -5.53 -2.54
C ARG A 308 -7.15 -4.02 -2.43
N GLU A 309 -6.21 -3.23 -2.93
CA GLU A 309 -6.24 -1.77 -2.87
C GLU A 309 -5.98 -1.17 -4.25
N PHE A 310 -6.80 -0.20 -4.65
CA PHE A 310 -6.67 0.54 -5.90
C PHE A 310 -6.34 2.01 -5.60
N THR A 311 -5.19 2.47 -6.10
CA THR A 311 -4.70 3.83 -5.90
C THR A 311 -4.23 4.42 -7.20
N VAL A 312 -4.60 5.68 -7.44
CA VAL A 312 -4.23 6.41 -8.65
C VAL A 312 -3.74 7.81 -8.28
N ASN A 313 -2.65 8.23 -8.92
CA ASN A 313 -2.24 9.62 -8.99
C ASN A 313 -2.55 10.16 -10.38
N VAL A 314 -3.12 11.38 -10.46
CA VAL A 314 -3.24 12.12 -11.72
C VAL A 314 -2.11 13.13 -11.80
N ALA A 315 -1.34 13.10 -12.89
CA ALA A 315 -0.09 13.84 -13.02
C ALA A 315 -0.20 15.36 -12.82
N SER A 316 -1.33 15.97 -13.20
CA SER A 316 -1.56 17.41 -13.04
C SER A 316 -1.95 17.85 -11.63
N ASN A 317 -2.17 16.92 -10.70
CA ASN A 317 -2.55 17.26 -9.32
C ASN A 317 -1.33 17.64 -8.48
N ASP A 318 -1.46 18.73 -7.72
CA ASP A 318 -0.46 19.11 -6.72
C ASP A 318 -0.44 18.15 -5.52
N LEU A 319 -1.61 17.62 -5.16
CA LEU A 319 -1.78 16.64 -4.09
C LEU A 319 -1.54 15.24 -4.66
N VAL A 320 -0.50 14.55 -4.17
CA VAL A 320 -0.06 13.25 -4.69
C VAL A 320 0.14 12.24 -3.58
N ARG A 321 -0.02 10.96 -3.93
CA ARG A 321 0.36 9.82 -3.12
C ARG A 321 1.85 9.52 -3.27
N VAL A 322 2.53 9.31 -2.16
CA VAL A 322 3.96 8.97 -2.10
C VAL A 322 4.13 7.45 -2.04
N THR A 323 4.25 6.87 -0.86
CA THR A 323 4.33 5.40 -0.68
C THR A 323 3.15 4.81 0.06
N GLY A 324 2.22 5.65 0.52
CA GLY A 324 1.03 5.26 1.29
C GLY A 324 0.31 6.46 1.93
N TYR A 325 0.96 7.61 2.00
CA TYR A 325 0.42 8.87 2.52
C TYR A 325 0.42 9.97 1.46
N MET A 326 -0.24 11.10 1.77
CA MET A 326 -0.38 12.25 0.86
C MET A 326 0.62 13.37 1.16
N VAL A 327 1.08 14.04 0.10
CA VAL A 327 1.84 15.29 0.17
C VAL A 327 1.38 16.25 -0.92
N ARG A 328 1.66 17.54 -0.74
CA ARG A 328 1.61 18.50 -1.85
C ARG A 328 3.00 18.69 -2.42
N LEU A 329 3.12 18.60 -3.74
CA LEU A 329 4.37 18.91 -4.44
C LEU A 329 4.78 20.36 -4.20
N SER A 330 3.82 21.28 -4.12
CA SER A 330 4.07 22.68 -3.75
C SER A 330 4.62 22.86 -2.34
N ASP A 331 4.20 22.03 -1.39
CA ASP A 331 4.72 22.09 -0.01
C ASP A 331 6.14 21.50 0.07
N ILE A 332 6.47 20.47 -0.73
CA ILE A 332 7.85 19.98 -0.88
C ILE A 332 8.75 21.08 -1.45
N ARG A 333 8.33 21.75 -2.54
CA ARG A 333 9.10 22.87 -3.12
C ARG A 333 9.35 23.99 -2.10
N LYS A 334 8.31 24.43 -1.40
CA LYS A 334 8.44 25.45 -0.34
C LYS A 334 9.36 25.00 0.79
N PHE A 335 9.27 23.73 1.21
CA PHE A 335 10.14 23.19 2.24
C PHE A 335 11.61 23.24 1.81
N ASN A 336 11.91 22.86 0.57
CA ASN A 336 13.27 22.90 0.03
C ASN A 336 13.82 24.33 -0.10
N GLU A 337 12.96 25.32 -0.39
CA GLU A 337 13.34 26.74 -0.49
C GLU A 337 13.46 27.45 0.87
N GLN A 338 12.55 27.16 1.82
CA GLN A 338 12.35 27.94 3.04
C GLN A 338 12.68 27.19 4.33
N GLN A 339 13.07 25.91 4.23
CA GLN A 339 13.44 25.01 5.34
C GLN A 339 12.40 24.88 6.46
N GLY A 340 11.12 25.04 6.15
CA GLY A 340 10.02 24.93 7.11
C GLY A 340 8.81 24.20 6.54
N SER A 341 8.17 23.36 7.34
CA SER A 341 6.92 22.67 6.99
C SER A 341 5.97 22.65 8.19
N ARG A 342 4.67 22.74 7.90
CA ARG A 342 3.59 22.52 8.88
C ARG A 342 3.33 21.03 9.14
N THR A 343 3.55 20.19 8.13
CA THR A 343 3.17 18.77 8.11
C THR A 343 4.42 17.91 8.09
N ASN A 344 4.49 16.93 9.01
CA ASN A 344 5.64 16.02 9.14
C ASN A 344 5.87 15.21 7.85
N THR A 345 4.78 14.85 7.16
CA THR A 345 4.85 14.07 5.93
C THR A 345 5.42 14.82 4.74
N THR A 346 5.46 16.17 4.77
CA THR A 346 6.20 16.95 3.76
C THR A 346 7.70 16.72 3.88
N VAL A 347 8.23 16.61 5.10
CA VAL A 347 9.65 16.31 5.34
C VAL A 347 9.99 14.94 4.80
N LEU A 348 9.18 13.92 5.14
CA LEU A 348 9.33 12.56 4.61
C LEU A 348 9.22 12.53 3.08
N GLY A 349 8.29 13.29 2.51
CA GLY A 349 8.10 13.38 1.06
C GLY A 349 9.27 14.05 0.34
N ALA A 350 9.84 15.11 0.92
CA ALA A 350 11.02 15.80 0.38
C ALA A 350 12.25 14.89 0.44
N GLU A 351 12.49 14.26 1.59
CA GLU A 351 13.59 13.31 1.75
C GLU A 351 13.48 12.15 0.77
N ALA A 352 12.29 11.53 0.65
CA ALA A 352 12.05 10.47 -0.32
C ALA A 352 12.22 10.93 -1.77
N ALA A 353 11.86 12.17 -2.10
CA ALA A 353 12.07 12.76 -3.43
C ALA A 353 13.55 12.95 -3.76
N ASP A 354 14.39 13.21 -2.76
CA ASP A 354 15.82 13.43 -2.96
C ASP A 354 16.63 12.11 -3.04
N VAL A 355 16.23 11.08 -2.30
CA VAL A 355 17.03 9.85 -2.13
C VAL A 355 16.50 8.62 -2.86
N THR A 356 15.23 8.65 -3.28
CA THR A 356 14.61 7.58 -4.07
C THR A 356 14.21 8.12 -5.45
N GLY A 357 13.66 7.30 -6.34
CA GLY A 357 13.11 7.78 -7.63
C GLY A 357 11.63 8.17 -7.59
N ILE A 358 11.06 8.54 -6.44
CA ILE A 358 9.59 8.58 -6.29
C ILE A 358 8.87 9.56 -7.22
N LEU A 359 9.56 10.61 -7.66
CA LEU A 359 9.04 11.59 -8.62
C LEU A 359 9.22 11.16 -10.09
N ASP A 360 9.92 10.05 -10.36
CA ASP A 360 10.22 9.58 -11.72
C ASP A 360 9.07 8.82 -12.38
N ARG A 361 7.98 8.58 -11.63
CA ARG A 361 6.78 7.89 -12.13
C ARG A 361 6.21 8.59 -13.36
N LYS A 362 6.11 7.86 -14.47
CA LYS A 362 5.61 8.42 -15.73
C LYS A 362 4.07 8.46 -15.75
N PRO A 363 3.45 9.59 -16.14
CA PRO A 363 2.03 9.64 -16.47
C PRO A 363 1.74 8.71 -17.65
N ARG A 364 0.69 7.90 -17.54
CA ARG A 364 0.30 6.91 -18.55
C ARG A 364 -1.18 7.06 -18.94
N VAL A 365 -1.51 6.74 -20.19
CA VAL A 365 -2.88 6.82 -20.70
C VAL A 365 -3.63 5.52 -20.40
N VAL A 366 -4.91 5.61 -20.05
CA VAL A 366 -5.77 4.45 -19.69
C VAL A 366 -6.43 3.81 -20.93
N GLY A 367 -5.84 3.97 -22.12
CA GLY A 367 -6.43 3.51 -23.38
C GLY A 367 -5.39 3.08 -24.40
N ASN A 368 -5.68 2.00 -25.14
CA ASN A 368 -4.82 1.44 -26.18
C ASN A 368 -4.85 2.24 -27.50
N GLU A 369 -5.64 3.30 -27.60
CA GLU A 369 -5.85 4.07 -28.83
C GLU A 369 -4.61 4.88 -29.27
N LEU A 370 -3.53 4.89 -28.47
CA LEU A 370 -2.30 5.64 -28.76
C LEU A 370 -1.09 4.75 -29.09
N TYR A 371 -1.26 3.45 -29.30
CA TYR A 371 -0.22 2.66 -29.96
C TYR A 371 -0.41 2.75 -31.48
N PRO A 372 0.39 3.55 -32.22
CA PRO A 372 0.53 3.31 -33.65
C PRO A 372 1.20 1.95 -33.80
N GLY A 373 0.39 0.92 -34.08
CA GLY A 373 0.86 -0.38 -34.49
C GLY A 373 1.63 -0.26 -35.80
N HIS A 374 2.96 -0.24 -35.71
CA HIS A 374 3.84 -0.61 -36.81
C HIS A 374 4.88 -1.61 -36.32
N SER A 375 4.45 -2.87 -36.27
CA SER A 375 5.31 -4.02 -36.55
C SER A 375 4.41 -5.16 -37.06
N GLN A 376 4.22 -5.19 -38.38
CA GLN A 376 4.15 -6.45 -39.11
C GLN A 376 5.58 -6.99 -39.24
#